data_AF-A0A6S7KL91-F1
#
_entry.id   AF-A0A6S7KL91-F1
#
_cell.length_a   1.000
_cell.length_b   1.000
_cell.length_c   1.000
_cell.angle_alpha   90.00
_cell.angle_beta   90.00
_cell.angle_gamma   90.00
#
_symmetry.space_group_name_H-M   'P 1'
#
loop_
_entity.id
_entity.type
_entity.pdbx_description
1 polymer ?
#
loop_
_entity_poly.entity_id
_entity_poly.type
_entity_poly.pdbx_seq_one_letter_code
_entity_poly.pdbx_strand_id
1 'polypeptide(L)'
;MKYEIFDNLPDSEEAKDYKTALKLLTDYFSPKKNKTFEIYKFRQAQQLDSESVDKFYTRLRQLASTCEFTNTDDEIRSQIIQRCSSKKLRENALRDDNMTLA
;
A
#
# COMPACT_ATOMS: atom_id res chain seq x y z
N MET A 1 37.87 -12.06 8.91
CA MET A 1 36.71 -11.16 8.97
C MET A 1 35.62 -11.86 9.75
N LYS A 2 35.36 -11.47 10.99
CA LYS A 2 34.13 -11.84 11.69
C LYS A 2 32.99 -11.05 11.04
N TYR A 3 31.90 -11.72 10.66
CA TYR A 3 30.71 -11.05 10.15
C TYR A 3 29.92 -10.50 11.34
N GLU A 4 30.37 -9.36 11.89
CA GLU A 4 29.78 -8.74 13.10
C GLU A 4 28.35 -8.19 12.88
N ILE A 5 27.81 -8.32 11.68
CA ILE A 5 26.47 -7.82 11.34
C ILE A 5 25.40 -8.50 12.19
N PHE A 6 25.56 -9.79 12.49
CA PHE A 6 24.58 -10.57 13.24
C PHE A 6 24.59 -10.24 14.73
N ASP A 7 25.79 -10.06 15.30
CA ASP A 7 25.98 -9.76 16.73
C ASP A 7 25.45 -8.37 17.12
N ASN A 8 25.31 -7.47 16.14
CA ASN A 8 24.77 -6.12 16.32
C ASN A 8 23.24 -6.04 16.13
N LEU A 9 22.55 -7.15 15.86
CA LEU A 9 21.09 -7.18 15.79
C LEU A 9 20.48 -7.18 17.19
N PRO A 10 19.39 -6.44 17.42
CA PRO A 10 18.57 -6.64 18.62
C PRO A 10 18.07 -8.08 18.64
N ASP A 11 18.03 -8.67 19.84
CA ASP A 11 17.54 -10.03 20.10
C ASP A 11 18.31 -11.14 19.36
N SER A 12 19.56 -10.90 18.98
CA SER A 12 20.44 -11.88 18.32
C SER A 12 20.64 -13.17 19.13
N GLU A 13 20.56 -13.08 20.46
CA GLU A 13 20.62 -14.22 21.39
C GLU A 13 19.40 -15.17 21.27
N GLU A 14 18.27 -14.68 20.72
CA GLU A 14 17.05 -15.49 20.51
C GLU A 14 17.11 -16.32 19.22
N ALA A 15 18.06 -16.04 18.34
CA ALA A 15 18.19 -16.65 17.03
C ALA A 15 18.83 -18.04 17.06
N LYS A 16 18.14 -18.99 17.72
CA LYS A 16 18.62 -20.35 17.95
C LYS A 16 18.60 -21.25 16.71
N ASP A 17 17.90 -20.82 15.65
CA ASP A 17 17.81 -21.54 14.38
C ASP A 17 17.91 -20.60 13.18
N TYR A 18 18.18 -21.21 12.01
CA TYR A 18 18.33 -20.49 10.74
C TYR A 18 17.12 -19.62 10.40
N LYS A 19 15.90 -20.08 10.71
CA LYS A 19 14.66 -19.38 10.36
C LYS A 19 14.51 -18.09 11.16
N THR A 20 14.85 -18.14 12.44
CA THR A 20 14.80 -17.01 13.37
C THR A 20 15.88 -16.00 13.03
N ALA A 21 17.11 -16.48 12.75
CA ALA A 21 18.20 -15.64 12.27
C ALA A 21 17.86 -14.91 10.96
N LEU A 22 17.28 -15.63 9.99
CA LEU A 22 16.84 -15.05 8.72
C LEU A 22 15.75 -14.00 8.92
N LYS A 23 14.80 -14.24 9.82
CA LYS A 23 13.74 -13.28 10.15
C LYS A 23 14.30 -12.01 10.78
N LEU A 24 15.18 -12.11 11.78
CA LEU A 24 15.80 -10.94 12.43
C LEU A 24 16.61 -10.11 11.44
N LEU A 25 17.42 -10.76 10.59
CA LEU A 25 18.14 -10.10 9.51
C LEU A 25 17.17 -9.41 8.54
N THR A 26 16.10 -10.10 8.15
CA THR A 26 15.09 -9.54 7.24
C THR A 26 14.39 -8.35 7.86
N ASP A 27 13.99 -8.41 9.13
CA ASP A 27 13.28 -7.32 9.82
C ASP A 27 14.20 -6.10 10.04
N TYR A 28 15.47 -6.33 10.35
CA TYR A 28 16.45 -5.26 10.58
C TYR A 28 16.87 -4.55 9.28
N PHE A 29 17.08 -5.30 8.20
CA PHE A 29 17.51 -4.77 6.91
C PHE A 29 16.37 -4.43 5.96
N SER A 30 15.15 -4.88 6.24
CA SER A 30 13.99 -4.41 5.49
C SER A 30 13.90 -2.90 5.68
N PRO A 31 13.89 -2.11 4.60
CA PRO A 31 13.56 -0.71 4.74
C PRO A 31 12.23 -0.66 5.48
N LYS A 32 12.20 0.03 6.63
CA LYS A 32 10.94 0.27 7.36
C LYS A 32 10.00 0.91 6.36
N LYS A 33 9.10 0.11 5.78
CA LYS A 33 8.10 0.59 4.84
C LYS A 33 7.32 1.64 5.62
N ASN A 34 7.52 2.90 5.25
CA ASN A 34 6.84 3.98 5.92
C ASN A 34 5.39 3.92 5.44
N LYS A 35 4.58 3.15 6.16
CA LYS A 35 3.15 3.01 5.90
C LYS A 35 2.49 4.36 5.67
N THR A 36 2.83 5.36 6.49
CA THR A 36 2.32 6.73 6.34
C THR A 36 2.70 7.35 5.01
N PHE A 37 3.93 7.13 4.53
CA PHE A 37 4.38 7.62 3.22
C PHE A 37 3.68 6.91 2.06
N GLU A 38 3.49 5.59 2.14
CA GLU A 38 2.78 4.83 1.10
C GLU A 38 1.31 5.27 1.02
N ILE A 39 0.65 5.43 2.17
CA ILE A 39 -0.72 5.97 2.24
C ILE A 39 -0.76 7.39 1.66
N TYR A 40 0.20 8.24 2.01
CA TYR A 40 0.30 9.58 1.44
C TYR A 40 0.39 9.54 -0.09
N LYS A 41 1.25 8.69 -0.65
CA LYS A 41 1.39 8.50 -2.11
C LYS A 41 0.09 8.03 -2.75
N PHE A 42 -0.61 7.08 -2.12
CA PHE A 42 -1.94 6.63 -2.55
C PHE A 42 -2.97 7.77 -2.56
N ARG A 43 -3.04 8.57 -1.50
CA ARG A 43 -4.00 9.69 -1.38
C ARG A 43 -3.74 10.83 -2.34
N GLN A 44 -2.50 11.01 -2.76
CA GLN A 44 -2.11 12.00 -3.78
C GLN A 44 -2.42 11.54 -5.20
N ALA A 45 -2.74 10.26 -5.42
CA ALA A 45 -3.06 9.76 -6.75
C ALA A 45 -4.41 10.33 -7.23
N GLN A 46 -4.38 10.97 -8.40
CA GLN A 46 -5.56 11.46 -9.13
C GLN A 46 -5.59 10.88 -10.54
N GLN A 47 -6.79 10.77 -11.13
CA GLN A 47 -6.94 10.35 -12.52
C GLN A 47 -6.26 11.37 -13.44
N LEU A 48 -5.42 10.91 -14.35
CA LEU A 48 -4.77 11.79 -15.34
C LEU A 48 -5.76 12.14 -16.47
N ASP A 49 -5.54 13.29 -17.14
CA ASP A 49 -6.46 13.86 -18.15
C ASP A 49 -6.81 12.91 -19.32
N SER A 50 -5.98 11.89 -19.58
CA SER A 50 -6.19 10.87 -20.62
C SER A 50 -6.18 9.43 -20.08
N GLU A 51 -6.23 9.27 -18.77
CA GLU A 51 -6.29 7.95 -18.12
C GLU A 51 -7.76 7.49 -18.05
N SER A 52 -8.05 6.27 -18.51
CA SER A 52 -9.38 5.68 -18.29
C SER A 52 -9.57 5.33 -16.81
N VAL A 53 -10.83 5.23 -16.38
CA VAL A 53 -11.14 4.87 -14.98
C VAL A 53 -10.53 3.52 -14.60
N ASP A 54 -10.54 2.53 -15.50
CA ASP A 54 -9.96 1.20 -15.25
C ASP A 54 -8.44 1.24 -15.07
N LYS A 55 -7.75 2.10 -15.83
CA LYS A 55 -6.31 2.32 -15.69
C LYS A 55 -6.02 3.00 -14.36
N PHE A 56 -6.83 3.99 -13.99
CA PHE A 56 -6.71 4.64 -12.68
C PHE A 56 -6.94 3.65 -11.53
N TYR A 57 -8.00 2.84 -11.60
CA TYR A 57 -8.29 1.78 -10.64
C TYR A 57 -7.14 0.77 -10.52
N THR A 58 -6.57 0.34 -11.65
CA THR A 58 -5.42 -0.57 -11.67
C THR A 58 -4.20 0.03 -10.99
N ARG A 59 -3.91 1.32 -11.23
CA ARG A 59 -2.83 2.04 -10.57
C ARG A 59 -3.07 2.22 -9.06
N LEU A 60 -4.32 2.47 -8.66
CA LEU A 60 -4.69 2.52 -7.24
C LEU A 60 -4.49 1.18 -6.54
N ARG A 61 -4.83 0.05 -7.17
CA ARG A 61 -4.52 -1.29 -6.63
C ARG A 61 -3.03 -1.51 -6.42
N GLN A 62 -2.20 -1.08 -7.37
CA GLN A 62 -0.75 -1.19 -7.22
C GLN A 62 -0.23 -0.36 -6.04
N LEU A 63 -0.70 0.88 -5.89
CA LEU A 63 -0.33 1.76 -4.77
C LEU A 63 -0.84 1.25 -3.42
N ALA A 64 -2.05 0.69 -3.38
CA ALA A 64 -2.64 0.17 -2.15
C ALA A 64 -1.92 -1.07 -1.60
N SER A 65 -1.24 -1.84 -2.47
CA SER A 65 -0.54 -3.09 -2.09
C SER A 65 0.54 -2.90 -1.01
N THR A 66 1.06 -1.68 -0.86
CA THR A 66 2.08 -1.32 0.14
C THR A 66 1.52 -0.49 1.31
N CYS A 67 0.24 -0.15 1.29
CA CYS A 67 -0.38 0.74 2.28
C CYS A 67 -0.88 0.03 3.54
N GLU A 68 -0.97 -1.31 3.52
CA GLU A 68 -1.47 -2.12 4.66
C GLU A 68 -2.85 -1.64 5.16
N PHE A 69 -3.77 -1.39 4.24
CA PHE A 69 -5.15 -1.02 4.57
C PHE A 69 -5.92 -2.23 5.12
N THR A 70 -6.78 -2.00 6.11
CA THR A 70 -7.68 -3.02 6.64
C THR A 70 -8.69 -3.49 5.59
N ASN A 71 -9.25 -2.55 4.82
CA ASN A 71 -10.08 -2.84 3.65
C ASN A 71 -9.56 -2.06 2.44
N THR A 72 -8.87 -2.75 1.55
CA THR A 72 -8.27 -2.11 0.37
C THR A 72 -9.32 -1.66 -0.64
N ASP A 73 -10.41 -2.40 -0.80
CA ASP A 73 -11.44 -2.08 -1.80
C ASP A 73 -12.22 -0.82 -1.43
N ASP A 74 -12.56 -0.64 -0.14
CA ASP A 74 -13.19 0.58 0.36
C ASP A 74 -12.29 1.80 0.13
N GLU A 75 -10.99 1.64 0.33
CA GLU A 75 -10.03 2.73 0.17
C GLU A 75 -9.85 3.15 -1.29
N ILE A 76 -9.80 2.17 -2.19
CA ILE A 76 -9.76 2.43 -3.62
C ILE A 76 -11.07 3.07 -4.09
N ARG A 77 -12.22 2.58 -3.63
CA ARG A 77 -13.53 3.18 -3.95
C ARG A 77 -13.56 4.64 -3.51
N SER A 78 -13.21 4.92 -2.26
CA SER A 78 -13.17 6.28 -1.72
C SER A 78 -12.23 7.18 -2.53
N GLN A 79 -11.06 6.69 -2.92
CA GLN A 79 -10.11 7.44 -3.72
C GLN A 79 -10.62 7.73 -5.15
N ILE A 80 -11.29 6.78 -5.79
CA ILE A 80 -11.93 6.98 -7.10
C ILE A 80 -13.02 8.04 -7.00
N ILE A 81 -13.87 7.96 -5.99
CA ILE A 81 -14.91 8.98 -5.76
C ILE A 81 -14.26 10.35 -5.58
N GLN A 82 -13.20 10.46 -4.80
CA GLN A 82 -12.59 11.78 -4.52
C GLN A 82 -11.79 12.35 -5.70
N ARG A 83 -11.10 11.51 -6.48
CA ARG A 83 -10.05 11.95 -7.41
C ARG A 83 -10.26 11.55 -8.88
N CYS A 84 -11.42 10.98 -9.22
CA CYS A 84 -11.83 10.77 -10.60
C CYS A 84 -12.24 12.11 -11.25
N SER A 85 -11.84 12.30 -12.51
CA SER A 85 -12.17 13.50 -13.29
C SER A 85 -13.65 13.54 -13.66
N SER A 86 -14.30 12.38 -13.81
CA SER A 86 -15.72 12.28 -14.17
C SER A 86 -16.63 12.73 -13.03
N LYS A 87 -17.24 13.92 -13.20
CA LYS A 87 -18.25 14.47 -12.29
C LYS A 87 -19.48 13.55 -12.18
N LYS A 88 -19.90 12.94 -13.29
CA LYS A 88 -21.05 12.03 -13.35
C LYS A 88 -20.82 10.76 -12.51
N LEU A 89 -19.62 10.18 -12.58
CA LEU A 89 -19.26 9.03 -11.75
C LEU A 89 -19.24 9.39 -10.26
N ARG A 90 -18.71 10.58 -9.93
CA ARG A 90 -18.78 11.13 -8.56
C ARG A 90 -20.21 11.24 -8.06
N GLU A 91 -21.09 11.87 -8.84
CA GLU A 91 -22.49 12.06 -8.46
C GLU A 91 -23.25 10.73 -8.33
N ASN A 92 -22.97 9.75 -9.19
CA ASN A 92 -23.59 8.43 -9.11
C ASN A 92 -23.10 7.62 -7.90
N ALA A 93 -21.79 7.63 -7.62
CA ALA A 93 -21.22 6.92 -6.48
C ALA A 93 -21.70 7.48 -5.13
N LEU A 94 -22.00 8.77 -5.06
CA LEU A 94 -22.56 9.40 -3.87
C LEU A 94 -24.06 9.11 -3.68
N ARG A 95 -24.74 8.59 -4.70
CA ARG A 95 -26.18 8.26 -4.65
C ARG A 95 -26.44 6.78 -4.37
N ASP A 96 -25.48 5.91 -4.67
CA ASP A 96 -25.67 4.47 -4.62
C ASP A 96 -24.46 3.79 -3.96
N ASP A 97 -24.68 3.21 -2.77
CA ASP A 97 -23.62 2.58 -1.95
C ASP A 97 -23.00 1.32 -2.62
N ASN A 98 -23.67 0.78 -3.64
CA ASN A 98 -23.29 -0.48 -4.31
C ASN A 98 -22.61 -0.27 -5.68
N MET A 99 -21.94 0.85 -5.90
CA MET A 99 -21.28 1.09 -7.20
C MET A 99 -20.11 0.10 -7.43
N THR A 100 -20.33 -0.86 -8.33
CA THR A 100 -19.28 -1.72 -8.91
C THR A 100 -18.76 -1.11 -10.21
N LEU A 101 -17.43 -0.98 -10.31
CA LEU A 101 -16.73 -0.67 -11.55
C LEU A 101 -16.57 -1.99 -12.31
N ALA A 102 -17.51 -2.25 -13.24
CA ALA A 102 -17.48 -3.41 -14.11
C ALA A 102 -16.53 -3.19 -15.30
#